data_AF-A0A9J6RF27-F1
#
_entry.id   AF-A0A9J6RF27-F1
#
_cell.length_a   1.000
_cell.length_b   1.000
_cell.length_c   1.000
_cell.angle_alpha   90.00
_cell.angle_beta   90.00
_cell.angle_gamma   90.00
#
_symmetry.space_group_name_H-M   'P 1'
#
loop_
_entity.id
_entity.type
_entity.pdbx_description
1 polymer ?
#
loop_
_entity_poly.entity_id
_entity_poly.type
_entity_poly.pdbx_seq_one_letter_code
_entity_poly.pdbx_strand_id
1 'polypeptide(L)'
;MEKRLMEMEKKIEALKKADGFLHNRIGELELRVTKYEEELSSTSIRQSPVLDSKIHHLTEVNEQMFQQNVRLREFIENCVTTHKVPTQAGYYDALKERN
;
A
#
# COMPACT_ATOMS: atom_id res chain seq x y z
N MET A 1 0.14 63.54 -26.16
CA MET A 1 -0.87 62.87 -25.33
C MET A 1 -1.28 61.54 -25.95
N GLU A 2 -1.52 61.49 -27.27
CA GLU A 2 -1.86 60.27 -28.04
C GLU A 2 -0.86 59.11 -27.92
N LYS A 3 0.46 59.36 -27.96
CA LYS A 3 1.47 58.29 -27.83
C LYS A 3 1.37 57.54 -26.50
N ARG A 4 1.08 58.26 -25.40
CA ARG A 4 0.88 57.65 -24.07
C ARG A 4 -0.42 56.85 -24.02
N LEU A 5 -1.48 57.33 -24.68
CA LEU A 5 -2.75 56.61 -24.82
C LEU A 5 -2.56 55.28 -25.57
N MET A 6 -1.89 55.30 -26.73
CA MET A 6 -1.57 54.08 -27.49
C MET A 6 -0.70 53.09 -26.70
N GLU A 7 0.27 53.58 -25.92
CA GLU A 7 1.09 52.73 -25.06
C GLU A 7 0.28 52.11 -23.91
N MET A 8 -0.68 52.84 -23.35
CA MET A 8 -1.59 52.33 -22.31
C MET A 8 -2.56 51.28 -22.88
N GLU A 9 -3.13 51.52 -24.06
CA GLU A 9 -4.01 50.55 -24.74
C GLU A 9 -3.29 49.23 -25.02
N LYS A 10 -2.04 49.29 -25.50
CA LYS A 10 -1.20 48.09 -25.69
C LYS A 10 -0.94 47.34 -24.39
N LYS A 11 -0.68 48.06 -23.29
CA LYS A 11 -0.48 47.44 -21.97
C LYS A 11 -1.77 46.78 -21.46
N ILE A 12 -2.91 47.43 -21.62
CA ILE A 12 -4.22 46.87 -21.23
C ILE A 12 -4.50 45.58 -22.01
N GLU A 13 -4.25 45.58 -23.31
CA GLU A 13 -4.46 44.38 -24.14
C GLU A 13 -3.53 43.23 -23.76
N ALA A 14 -2.26 43.53 -23.47
CA ALA A 14 -1.30 42.53 -22.99
C ALA A 14 -1.72 41.96 -21.62
N LEU A 15 -2.20 42.80 -20.70
CA LEU A 15 -2.68 42.37 -19.39
C LEU A 15 -3.94 41.50 -19.50
N LYS A 16 -4.91 41.84 -20.36
CA LYS A 16 -6.10 41.02 -20.60
C LYS A 16 -5.75 39.62 -21.12
N LYS A 17 -4.77 39.53 -22.02
CA LYS A 17 -4.28 38.24 -22.52
C LYS A 17 -3.60 37.42 -21.44
N ALA A 18 -2.77 38.05 -20.61
CA ALA A 18 -2.11 37.39 -19.50
C ALA A 18 -3.13 36.90 -18.45
N ASP A 19 -4.14 37.70 -18.14
CA ASP A 19 -5.22 37.36 -17.21
C ASP A 19 -6.02 36.15 -17.71
N GLY A 20 -6.43 36.14 -18.98
CA GLY A 20 -7.12 34.99 -19.58
C GLY A 20 -6.26 33.72 -19.58
N PHE A 21 -4.95 33.83 -19.85
CA PHE A 21 -4.03 32.70 -19.77
C PHE A 21 -3.91 32.15 -18.34
N LEU A 22 -3.78 33.03 -17.35
CA LEU A 22 -3.70 32.63 -15.94
C LEU A 22 -5.00 31.97 -15.47
N HIS A 23 -6.15 32.49 -15.87
CA HIS A 23 -7.45 31.93 -15.51
C HIS A 23 -7.61 30.49 -16.05
N ASN A 24 -7.23 30.27 -17.31
CA ASN A 24 -7.22 28.93 -17.91
C ASN A 24 -6.25 28.00 -17.17
N ARG A 25 -5.06 28.49 -16.82
CA ARG A 25 -4.06 27.70 -16.11
C ARG A 25 -4.53 27.32 -14.70
N ILE A 26 -5.24 28.21 -14.01
CA ILE A 26 -5.84 27.93 -12.71
C ILE A 26 -6.88 26.81 -12.86
N GLY A 27 -7.79 26.92 -13.84
CA GLY A 27 -8.80 25.87 -14.08
C GLY A 27 -8.20 24.51 -14.40
N GLU A 28 -7.12 24.45 -15.18
CA GLU A 28 -6.38 23.21 -15.43
C GLU A 28 -5.78 22.62 -14.16
N LEU A 29 -5.21 23.46 -13.29
CA LEU A 29 -4.60 23.03 -12.04
C LEU A 29 -5.65 22.54 -11.05
N GLU A 30 -6.78 23.24 -10.93
CA GLU A 30 -7.92 22.82 -10.11
C GLU A 30 -8.42 21.44 -10.53
N LEU A 31 -8.62 21.21 -11.83
CA LEU A 31 -9.05 19.91 -12.36
C LEU A 31 -8.03 18.80 -12.05
N ARG A 32 -6.73 19.10 -12.11
CA ARG A 32 -5.68 18.14 -11.74
C ARG A 32 -5.68 17.84 -10.24
N VAL A 33 -5.88 18.86 -9.40
CA VAL A 33 -5.97 18.69 -7.94
C VAL A 33 -7.14 17.79 -7.59
N THR A 34 -8.34 18.07 -8.12
CA THR A 34 -9.53 17.24 -7.91
C THR A 34 -9.29 15.79 -8.32
N LYS A 35 -8.66 15.57 -9.48
CA LYS A 35 -8.31 14.21 -9.93
C LYS A 35 -7.36 13.49 -8.96
N TYR A 36 -6.33 14.19 -8.46
CA TYR A 36 -5.41 13.59 -7.49
C TYR A 36 -6.09 13.30 -6.14
N GLU A 37 -7.02 14.14 -5.70
CA GLU A 37 -7.79 13.91 -4.47
C GLU A 37 -8.69 12.66 -4.59
N GLU A 38 -9.33 12.46 -5.75
CA GLU A 38 -10.12 11.27 -6.06
C GLU A 38 -9.26 10.00 -6.12
N GLU A 39 -8.11 10.06 -6.79
CA GLU A 39 -7.14 8.97 -6.88
C GLU A 39 -6.60 8.59 -5.48
N LEU A 40 -6.27 9.57 -4.65
CA LEU A 40 -5.78 9.35 -3.29
C LEU A 40 -6.85 8.71 -2.39
N SER A 41 -8.08 9.21 -2.47
CA SER A 41 -9.22 8.71 -1.69
C SER A 41 -9.54 7.26 -2.07
N SER A 42 -9.55 6.94 -3.37
CA SER A 42 -9.81 5.58 -3.85
C SER A 42 -8.69 4.59 -3.50
N THR A 43 -7.43 5.05 -3.46
CA THR A 43 -6.28 4.23 -3.10
C THR A 43 -6.21 3.97 -1.59
N SER A 44 -6.45 5.01 -0.77
CA SER A 44 -6.43 4.91 0.69
C SER A 44 -7.50 3.97 1.24
N ILE A 45 -8.70 3.99 0.67
CA ILE A 45 -9.83 3.15 1.15
C ILE A 45 -9.63 1.68 0.77
N ARG A 46 -9.00 1.39 -0.37
CA ARG A 46 -8.83 0.01 -0.85
C ARG A 46 -7.62 -0.71 -0.26
N GLN A 47 -6.59 0.01 0.15
CA GLN A 47 -5.33 -0.61 0.55
C GLN A 47 -5.25 -0.93 2.04
N SER A 48 -5.72 -0.08 2.95
CA SER A 48 -5.44 -0.29 4.39
C SER A 48 -6.07 -1.56 4.99
N PRO A 49 -7.41 -1.73 5.05
CA PRO A 49 -7.99 -2.81 5.85
C PRO A 49 -7.77 -4.20 5.23
N VAL A 50 -7.69 -4.30 3.90
CA VAL A 50 -7.46 -5.57 3.20
C VAL A 50 -6.01 -6.01 3.33
N LEU A 51 -5.06 -5.06 3.23
CA LEU A 51 -3.64 -5.38 3.38
C LEU A 51 -3.33 -5.75 4.83
N ASP A 52 -3.90 -5.04 5.80
CA ASP A 52 -3.71 -5.33 7.23
C ASP A 52 -4.29 -6.70 7.60
N SER A 53 -5.49 -7.02 7.12
CA SER A 53 -6.09 -8.36 7.30
C SER A 53 -5.23 -9.46 6.68
N LYS A 54 -4.70 -9.24 5.46
CA LYS A 54 -3.82 -10.19 4.79
C LYS A 54 -2.50 -10.37 5.53
N ILE A 55 -1.88 -9.28 5.99
CA ILE A 55 -0.64 -9.31 6.77
C ILE A 55 -0.85 -10.07 8.07
N HIS A 56 -1.95 -9.78 8.77
CA HIS A 56 -2.30 -10.47 10.01
C HIS A 56 -2.47 -11.98 9.77
N HIS A 57 -3.29 -12.37 8.79
CA HIS A 57 -3.50 -13.78 8.45
C HIS A 57 -2.19 -14.49 8.06
N LEU A 58 -1.34 -13.87 7.24
CA LEU A 58 -0.05 -14.45 6.85
C LEU A 58 0.90 -14.58 8.06
N THR A 59 0.83 -13.65 9.01
CA THR A 59 1.62 -13.71 10.24
C THR A 59 1.17 -14.88 11.11
N GLU A 60 -0.14 -15.06 11.29
CA GLU A 60 -0.69 -16.19 12.05
C GLU A 60 -0.33 -17.55 11.43
N VAL A 61 -0.51 -17.70 10.12
CA VAL A 61 -0.18 -18.96 9.42
C VAL A 61 1.33 -19.25 9.49
N ASN A 62 2.18 -18.22 9.36
CA ASN A 62 3.62 -18.39 9.49
C ASN A 62 4.02 -18.82 10.91
N GLU A 63 3.40 -18.24 11.93
CA GLU A 63 3.64 -18.63 13.32
C GLU A 63 3.22 -20.09 13.54
N GLN A 64 2.05 -20.50 13.06
CA GLN A 64 1.59 -21.90 13.14
C GLN A 64 2.57 -22.86 12.46
N MET A 65 3.05 -22.52 11.26
CA MET A 65 4.04 -23.30 10.54
C MET A 65 5.38 -23.38 11.28
N PHE A 66 5.82 -22.27 11.88
CA PHE A 66 7.03 -22.24 12.71
C PHE A 66 6.90 -23.18 13.90
N GLN A 67 5.78 -23.09 14.64
CA GLN A 67 5.50 -23.95 15.77
C GLN A 67 5.43 -25.44 15.37
N GLN A 68 4.84 -25.76 14.21
CA GLN A 68 4.86 -27.12 13.66
C GLN A 68 6.29 -27.62 13.39
N ASN A 69 7.15 -26.78 12.79
CA ASN A 69 8.54 -27.14 12.53
C ASN A 69 9.34 -27.38 13.82
N VAL A 70 9.11 -26.59 14.86
CA VAL A 70 9.73 -26.79 16.17
C VAL A 70 9.33 -28.16 16.74
N ARG A 71 8.02 -28.48 16.77
CA ARG A 71 7.54 -29.77 17.26
C ARG A 71 8.08 -30.96 16.48
N LEU A 72 8.18 -30.84 15.15
CA LEU A 72 8.77 -31.88 14.31
C LEU A 72 10.26 -32.08 14.63
N ARG A 73 11.00 -30.99 14.86
CA ARG A 73 12.40 -31.06 15.24
C ARG A 73 12.57 -31.78 16.57
N GLU A 74 11.81 -31.39 17.59
CA GLU A 74 11.81 -32.05 18.90
C GLU A 74 11.48 -33.54 18.81
N PHE A 75 10.50 -33.91 17.98
CA PHE A 75 10.15 -35.31 17.72
C PHE A 75 11.32 -36.09 17.10
N ILE A 76 11.97 -35.54 16.08
CA ILE A 76 13.12 -36.16 15.42
C ILE A 76 14.29 -36.29 16.41
N GLU A 77 14.59 -35.24 17.18
CA GLU A 77 15.66 -35.27 18.19
C GLU A 77 15.40 -36.34 19.25
N ASN A 78 14.15 -36.52 19.68
CA ASN A 78 13.76 -37.57 20.60
C ASN A 78 13.92 -38.97 19.97
N CYS A 79 13.52 -39.15 18.71
CA CYS A 79 13.72 -40.41 17.97
C CYS A 79 15.21 -40.76 17.86
N VAL A 80 16.07 -39.79 17.55
CA VAL A 80 17.53 -39.97 17.50
C VAL A 80 18.08 -40.36 18.87
N THR A 81 17.72 -39.61 19.91
CA THR A 81 18.20 -39.84 21.28
C THR A 81 17.79 -41.22 21.79
N THR A 82 16.55 -41.63 21.52
CA THR A 82 15.99 -42.92 21.96
C THR A 82 16.28 -44.08 21.00
N HIS A 83 17.02 -43.83 19.91
CA HIS A 83 17.30 -44.80 18.85
C HIS A 83 16.03 -45.47 18.29
N LYS A 84 14.93 -44.72 18.20
CA LYS A 84 13.65 -45.17 17.66
C LYS A 84 13.48 -44.69 16.23
N VAL A 85 12.96 -45.57 15.37
CA VAL A 85 12.58 -45.19 14.00
C VAL A 85 11.31 -44.32 14.07
N PRO A 86 11.30 -43.12 13.45
CA PRO A 86 10.10 -42.30 13.37
C PRO A 86 8.97 -43.04 12.66
N THR A 87 7.78 -43.04 13.26
CA THR A 87 6.58 -43.61 12.63
C THR A 87 5.72 -42.53 12.02
N GLN A 88 4.95 -42.88 10.99
CA GLN A 88 4.00 -41.97 10.37
C GLN A 88 2.97 -41.42 11.38
N ALA A 89 2.51 -42.27 12.32
CA ALA A 89 1.63 -41.85 13.40
C ALA A 89 2.27 -40.78 14.28
N GLY A 90 3.52 -40.99 14.71
CA GLY A 90 4.26 -40.02 15.53
C GLY A 90 4.50 -38.69 14.81
N TYR A 91 4.77 -38.73 13.51
CA TYR A 91 4.88 -37.52 12.67
C TYR A 91 3.57 -36.71 12.66
N TYR A 92 2.42 -37.36 12.44
CA TYR A 92 1.13 -36.68 12.48
C TYR A 92 0.77 -36.14 13.86
N ASP A 93 1.14 -36.86 14.93
CA ASP A 93 0.92 -36.38 16.28
C ASP A 93 1.80 -35.17 16.62
N ALA A 94 3.03 -35.10 16.10
CA ALA A 94 3.91 -33.94 16.26
C ALA A 94 3.41 -32.70 15.48
N LEU A 95 2.70 -32.89 14.37
CA LEU A 95 2.12 -31.79 13.60
C LEU A 95 0.90 -31.15 14.28
N LYS A 96 0.13 -31.91 15.06
CA LYS A 96 -1.06 -31.40 15.77
C LYS A 96 -0.67 -30.32 16.77
N GLU A 97 -1.51 -29.29 16.89
CA GLU A 97 -1.38 -28.31 17.96
C GLU A 97 -1.59 -28.99 19.32
N ARG A 98 -0.72 -28.68 20.27
CA ARG A 98 -0.94 -29.06 21.67
C ARG A 98 -1.89 -28.01 22.24
N ASN A 99 -3.16 -28.38 22.41
CA ASN A 99 -4.14 -27.59 23.17
C ASN A 99 -3.66 -27.37 24.60
#